data_AF-A0A5B0PAF1-F1
#
_entry.id   AF-A0A5B0PAF1-F1
#
_cell.length_a   1.000
_cell.length_b   1.000
_cell.length_c   1.000
_cell.angle_alpha   90.00
_cell.angle_beta   90.00
_cell.angle_gamma   90.00
#
_symmetry.space_group_name_H-M   'P 1'
#
loop_
_entity.id
_entity.type
_entity.pdbx_description
1 polymer ?
#
loop_
_entity_poly.entity_id
_entity_poly.type
_entity_poly.pdbx_seq_one_letter_code
_entity_poly.pdbx_strand_id
1 'polypeptide(L)'
;MDHNPKSFIISFLQIKNDQAAIQRRYWRTPRGWEGTLSVIDALRDFICTDEVGKAFWEEKILSEATRIVVDQKPASGTYPKGGYFNTKNISQNFFDIDERERQEEELVQLDTPFLFNLLYNKMTRNRKKCQAINDEEDNDPNSFRQLE
;
A
#
# COMPACT_ATOMS: atom_id res chain seq x y z
N MET A 1 -1.96 -37.76 8.19
CA MET A 1 -1.82 -36.35 7.81
C MET A 1 -1.20 -35.64 9.00
N ASP A 2 0.08 -35.32 8.94
CA ASP A 2 0.76 -34.58 10.01
C ASP A 2 0.31 -33.12 9.93
N HIS A 3 -0.69 -32.75 10.71
CA HIS A 3 -1.23 -31.39 10.71
C HIS A 3 -0.34 -30.53 11.61
N ASN A 4 0.73 -29.97 11.05
CA ASN A 4 1.31 -28.81 11.70
C ASN A 4 0.31 -27.64 11.61
N PRO A 5 0.32 -26.70 12.56
CA PRO A 5 -0.66 -25.61 12.60
C PRO A 5 -0.75 -24.78 11.31
N LYS A 6 0.35 -24.62 10.57
CA LYS A 6 0.39 -23.88 9.30
C LYS A 6 -0.37 -24.63 8.20
N SER A 7 -0.14 -25.93 8.07
CA SER A 7 -0.85 -26.79 7.12
C SER A 7 -2.35 -26.84 7.39
N PHE A 8 -2.77 -26.77 8.66
CA PHE A 8 -4.18 -26.68 9.02
C PHE A 8 -4.82 -25.38 8.50
N ILE A 9 -4.21 -24.22 8.76
CA ILE A 9 -4.73 -22.92 8.30
C ILE A 9 -4.83 -22.89 6.77
N ILE A 10 -3.78 -23.34 6.07
CA ILE A 10 -3.77 -23.39 4.60
C ILE A 10 -4.90 -24.29 4.09
N SER A 11 -5.03 -25.50 4.66
CA SER A 11 -6.08 -26.45 4.29
C SER A 11 -7.48 -25.88 4.56
N PHE A 12 -7.67 -25.20 5.69
CA PHE A 12 -8.92 -24.54 6.04
C PHE A 12 -9.32 -23.48 5.01
N LEU A 13 -8.35 -22.69 4.52
CA LEU A 13 -8.57 -21.64 3.52
C LEU A 13 -8.80 -22.20 2.10
N GLN A 14 -8.34 -23.41 1.80
CA GLN A 14 -8.39 -24.02 0.45
C GLN A 14 -9.46 -25.11 0.28
N ILE A 15 -9.90 -25.77 1.36
CA ILE A 15 -10.83 -26.91 1.28
C ILE A 15 -12.15 -26.51 0.64
N LYS A 16 -12.68 -27.31 -0.29
CA LYS A 16 -13.95 -27.05 -0.99
C LYS A 16 -15.14 -27.77 -0.33
N ASN A 17 -15.26 -27.64 0.99
CA ASN A 17 -16.39 -28.18 1.76
C ASN A 17 -17.37 -27.05 2.11
N ASP A 18 -18.67 -27.31 1.96
CA ASP A 18 -19.78 -26.37 2.18
C ASP A 18 -19.86 -25.83 3.61
N GLN A 19 -19.62 -26.66 4.63
CA GLN A 19 -19.64 -26.21 6.03
C GLN A 19 -18.51 -25.22 6.33
N ALA A 20 -17.34 -25.47 5.77
CA ALA A 20 -16.19 -24.57 5.89
C ALA A 20 -16.30 -23.34 4.96
N ALA A 21 -17.17 -23.37 3.94
CA ALA A 21 -17.37 -22.26 3.01
C ALA A 21 -18.00 -21.05 3.69
N ILE A 22 -18.94 -21.27 4.61
CA ILE A 22 -19.57 -20.19 5.39
C ILE A 22 -18.53 -19.46 6.24
N GLN A 23 -17.68 -20.21 6.94
CA GLN A 23 -16.65 -19.63 7.82
C GLN A 23 -15.54 -18.93 7.01
N ARG A 24 -15.08 -19.51 5.90
CA ARG A 24 -14.13 -18.86 5.00
C ARG A 24 -14.65 -17.57 4.38
N ARG A 25 -15.96 -17.48 4.11
CA ARG A 25 -16.55 -16.28 3.49
C ARG A 25 -16.24 -15.03 4.32
N TYR A 26 -16.26 -15.15 5.65
CA TYR A 26 -16.00 -14.01 6.53
C TYR A 26 -14.60 -13.41 6.33
N TRP A 27 -13.60 -14.21 5.95
CA TRP A 27 -12.23 -13.75 5.69
C TRP A 27 -12.08 -12.74 4.55
N ARG A 28 -13.08 -12.67 3.66
CA ARG A 28 -13.05 -11.80 2.45
C ARG A 28 -14.12 -10.73 2.48
N THR A 29 -14.95 -10.69 3.52
CA THR A 29 -16.09 -9.76 3.59
C THR A 29 -15.79 -8.64 4.56
N PRO A 30 -16.35 -7.44 4.36
CA PRO A 30 -16.18 -6.33 5.30
C PRO A 30 -16.51 -6.72 6.74
N ARG A 31 -17.52 -7.57 6.95
CA ARG A 31 -17.95 -8.02 8.28
C ARG A 31 -16.90 -8.82 9.05
N GLY A 32 -16.06 -9.60 8.37
CA GLY A 32 -15.00 -10.40 8.99
C GLY A 32 -13.59 -9.89 8.68
N TRP A 33 -13.49 -8.75 7.99
CA TRP A 33 -12.21 -8.19 7.55
C TRP A 33 -11.34 -7.77 8.73
N GLU A 34 -11.93 -7.16 9.75
CA GLU A 34 -11.22 -6.75 10.97
C GLU A 34 -10.55 -7.95 11.66
N GLY A 35 -11.27 -9.06 11.85
CA GLY A 35 -10.67 -10.28 12.39
C GLY A 35 -9.58 -10.89 11.50
N THR A 36 -9.70 -10.74 10.19
CA THR A 36 -8.67 -11.17 9.23
C THR A 36 -7.41 -10.32 9.37
N LEU A 37 -7.58 -9.00 9.50
CA LEU A 37 -6.47 -8.08 9.76
C LEU A 37 -5.77 -8.44 11.07
N SER A 38 -6.51 -8.70 12.15
CA SER A 38 -5.92 -9.13 13.43
C SER A 38 -5.05 -10.38 13.31
N VAL A 39 -5.43 -11.34 12.46
CA VAL A 39 -4.61 -12.53 12.19
C VAL A 39 -3.35 -12.17 11.41
N ILE A 40 -3.44 -11.30 10.40
CA ILE A 40 -2.29 -10.85 9.61
C ILE A 40 -1.32 -10.03 10.48
N ASP A 41 -1.84 -9.15 11.33
CA ASP A 41 -1.05 -8.34 12.27
C ASP A 41 -0.35 -9.22 13.30
N ALA A 42 -1.04 -10.18 13.91
CA ALA A 42 -0.42 -11.12 14.84
C ALA A 42 0.69 -11.96 14.16
N LEU A 43 0.49 -12.34 12.89
CA LEU A 43 1.50 -13.04 12.11
C LEU A 43 2.72 -12.16 11.83
N ARG A 44 2.50 -10.91 11.40
CA ARG A 44 3.57 -9.92 11.20
C ARG A 44 4.36 -9.73 12.47
N ASP A 45 3.70 -9.45 13.59
CA ASP A 45 4.36 -9.12 14.85
C ASP A 45 5.21 -10.29 15.35
N PHE A 46 4.72 -11.53 15.19
CA PHE A 46 5.49 -12.73 15.49
C PHE A 46 6.70 -12.92 14.55
N ILE A 47 6.52 -12.78 13.23
CA ILE A 47 7.60 -12.97 12.24
C ILE A 47 8.69 -11.92 12.40
N CYS A 48 8.30 -10.66 12.61
CA CYS A 48 9.20 -9.51 12.71
C CYS A 48 9.87 -9.38 14.08
N THR A 49 9.72 -10.37 14.98
CA THR A 49 10.48 -10.43 16.24
C THR A 49 11.97 -10.70 16.00
N ASP A 50 12.31 -11.38 14.90
CA ASP A 50 13.68 -11.67 14.48
C ASP A 50 14.02 -10.93 13.17
N GLU A 51 15.29 -10.53 13.00
CA GLU A 51 15.74 -9.77 11.82
C GLU A 51 15.67 -10.61 10.53
N VAL A 52 15.93 -11.92 10.59
CA VAL A 52 15.79 -12.80 9.42
C VAL A 52 14.31 -12.93 9.05
N GLY A 53 13.44 -13.11 10.04
CA GLY A 53 12.00 -13.15 9.84
C GLY A 53 11.47 -11.86 9.21
N LYS A 54 11.90 -10.70 9.73
CA LYS A 54 11.57 -9.38 9.20
C LYS A 54 11.99 -9.22 7.74
N ALA A 55 13.20 -9.65 7.37
CA ALA A 55 13.65 -9.59 5.97
C ALA A 55 12.72 -10.39 5.02
N PHE A 56 12.30 -11.60 5.43
CA PHE A 56 11.33 -12.39 4.65
C PHE A 56 9.96 -11.72 4.56
N TRP A 57 9.51 -11.07 5.64
CA TRP A 57 8.27 -10.32 5.61
C TRP A 57 8.34 -9.15 4.62
N GLU A 58 9.39 -8.34 4.69
CA GLU A 58 9.60 -7.20 3.80
C GLU A 58 9.70 -7.61 2.33
N GLU A 59 10.44 -8.68 2.02
CA GLU A 59 10.50 -9.26 0.68
C GLU A 59 9.11 -9.68 0.18
N LYS A 60 8.33 -10.34 1.03
CA LYS A 60 6.98 -10.79 0.66
C LYS A 60 6.03 -9.62 0.42
N ILE A 61 6.05 -8.59 1.28
CA ILE A 61 5.23 -7.39 1.11
C ILE A 61 5.64 -6.60 -0.13
N LEU A 62 6.94 -6.49 -0.42
CA LEU A 62 7.43 -5.87 -1.64
C LEU A 62 6.94 -6.60 -2.90
N SER A 63 6.96 -7.94 -2.88
CA SER A 63 6.46 -8.77 -3.97
C SER A 63 4.96 -8.54 -4.23
N GLU A 64 4.12 -8.52 -3.19
CA GLU A 64 2.68 -8.26 -3.35
C GLU A 64 2.39 -6.82 -3.77
N ALA A 65 3.09 -5.83 -3.20
CA ALA A 65 2.95 -4.43 -3.59
C ALA A 65 3.32 -4.23 -5.06
N THR A 66 4.41 -4.86 -5.52
CA THR A 66 4.83 -4.83 -6.92
C THR A 66 3.78 -5.44 -7.84
N ARG A 67 3.20 -6.59 -7.46
CA ARG A 67 2.10 -7.21 -8.23
C ARG A 67 0.92 -6.25 -8.41
N ILE A 68 0.48 -5.60 -7.33
CA ILE A 68 -0.64 -4.65 -7.39
C ILE A 68 -0.30 -3.45 -8.29
N VAL A 69 0.91 -2.89 -8.18
CA VAL A 69 1.35 -1.76 -9.01
C VAL A 69 1.46 -2.13 -10.49
N VAL A 70 1.92 -3.34 -10.81
CA VAL A 70 2.00 -3.80 -12.21
C VAL A 70 0.60 -4.04 -12.80
N ASP A 71 -0.32 -4.56 -11.98
CA ASP A 71 -1.72 -4.79 -12.35
C ASP A 71 -2.48 -3.45 -12.56
N GLN A 72 -2.12 -2.41 -11.80
CA GLN A 72 -2.65 -1.05 -11.94
C GLN A 72 -1.84 -0.22 -12.92
N LYS A 73 -2.30 -0.12 -14.16
CA LYS A 73 -1.66 0.73 -15.16
C LYS A 73 -2.69 1.48 -15.99
N PRO A 74 -2.37 2.70 -16.43
CA PRO A 74 -3.23 3.44 -17.33
C PRO A 74 -3.39 2.71 -18.66
N ALA A 75 -4.49 3.04 -19.36
CA ALA A 75 -4.75 2.49 -20.69
C ALA A 75 -3.55 2.75 -21.63
N SER A 76 -3.14 1.70 -22.35
CA SER A 76 -2.02 1.81 -23.29
C SER A 76 -2.48 2.44 -24.61
N GLY A 77 -1.68 3.35 -25.16
CA GLY A 77 -1.94 3.97 -26.46
C GLY A 77 -2.18 5.47 -26.41
N THR A 78 -2.65 6.02 -27.52
CA THR A 78 -2.88 7.46 -27.68
C THR A 78 -4.17 7.91 -27.03
N TYR A 79 -4.13 9.04 -26.32
CA TYR A 79 -5.31 9.76 -25.80
C TYR A 79 -6.33 10.01 -26.94
N PRO A 80 -7.65 9.94 -26.68
CA PRO A 80 -8.33 9.77 -25.38
C PRO A 80 -8.48 8.33 -24.87
N LYS A 81 -8.10 7.33 -25.68
CA LYS A 81 -8.26 5.92 -25.31
C LYS A 81 -7.04 5.32 -24.60
N GLY A 82 -5.98 6.09 -24.43
CA GLY A 82 -4.75 5.69 -23.77
C GLY A 82 -4.05 6.87 -23.11
N GLY A 83 -3.00 6.59 -22.34
CA GLY A 83 -2.41 7.55 -21.40
C GLY A 83 -1.41 8.55 -21.97
N TYR A 84 -1.09 8.54 -23.28
CA TYR A 84 -0.13 9.50 -23.85
C TYR A 84 -0.68 10.30 -25.03
N PHE A 85 -0.22 11.54 -25.16
CA PHE A 85 -0.53 12.40 -26.31
C PHE A 85 0.55 12.28 -27.38
N ASN A 86 0.12 12.11 -28.63
CA ASN A 86 1.03 12.21 -29.77
C ASN A 86 1.21 13.68 -30.12
N THR A 87 2.46 14.14 -30.25
CA THR A 87 2.80 15.53 -30.64
C THR A 87 2.14 16.00 -31.93
N LYS A 88 1.83 15.07 -32.85
CA LYS A 88 1.10 15.37 -34.10
C LYS A 88 -0.39 15.65 -33.88
N ASN A 89 -0.95 15.24 -32.74
CA ASN A 89 -2.38 15.29 -32.42
C ASN A 89 -2.66 16.12 -31.16
N ILE A 90 -1.70 16.92 -30.67
CA ILE A 90 -1.92 17.81 -29.52
C ILE A 90 -2.85 18.95 -29.97
N SER A 91 -3.95 19.12 -29.23
CA SER A 91 -4.87 20.24 -29.40
C SER A 91 -4.65 21.30 -28.31
N GLN A 92 -5.24 22.48 -28.47
CA GLN A 92 -5.15 23.55 -27.47
C GLN A 92 -5.70 23.14 -26.10
N ASN A 93 -6.69 22.23 -26.07
CA ASN A 93 -7.27 21.67 -24.85
C ASN A 93 -6.27 20.90 -23.99
N PHE A 94 -5.15 20.42 -24.56
CA PHE A 94 -4.08 19.79 -23.79
C PHE A 94 -3.44 20.77 -22.78
N PHE A 95 -3.43 22.06 -23.10
CA PHE A 95 -2.91 23.11 -22.23
C PHE A 95 -3.99 23.72 -21.33
N ASP A 96 -5.23 23.24 -21.46
CA ASP A 96 -6.32 23.68 -20.60
C ASP A 96 -6.14 23.09 -19.20
N ILE A 97 -6.33 23.94 -18.19
CA ILE A 97 -6.07 23.57 -16.80
C ILE A 97 -7.09 22.52 -16.35
N ASP A 98 -8.35 22.72 -16.71
CA ASP A 98 -9.47 21.84 -16.31
C ASP A 98 -9.32 20.43 -16.90
N GLU A 99 -8.86 20.33 -18.15
CA GLU A 99 -8.64 19.03 -18.81
C GLU A 99 -7.44 18.28 -18.19
N ARG A 100 -6.37 19.00 -17.83
CA ARG A 100 -5.23 18.42 -17.14
C ARG A 100 -5.60 17.92 -15.74
N GLU A 101 -6.33 18.73 -14.96
CA GLU A 101 -6.78 18.33 -13.62
C GLU A 101 -7.65 17.07 -13.68
N ARG A 102 -8.61 17.01 -14.61
CA ARG A 102 -9.45 15.82 -14.82
C ARG A 102 -8.60 14.58 -15.14
N GLN A 103 -7.59 14.74 -16.00
CA GLN A 103 -6.70 13.64 -16.38
C GLN A 103 -5.85 13.17 -15.18
N GLU A 104 -5.32 14.10 -14.39
CA GLU A 104 -4.56 13.77 -13.18
C GLU A 104 -5.45 13.03 -12.17
N GLU A 105 -6.69 13.48 -11.96
CA GLU A 105 -7.66 12.80 -11.11
C GLU A 105 -7.97 11.38 -11.58
N GLU A 106 -8.21 11.18 -12.88
CA GLU A 106 -8.45 9.85 -13.45
C GLU A 106 -7.23 8.93 -13.27
N LEU A 107 -6.03 9.44 -13.58
CA LEU A 107 -4.78 8.68 -13.43
C LEU A 107 -4.55 8.24 -11.98
N VAL A 108 -4.83 9.13 -11.03
CA VAL A 108 -4.59 8.91 -9.60
C VAL A 108 -5.69 8.07 -8.95
N GLN A 109 -6.96 8.32 -9.27
CA GLN A 109 -8.08 7.68 -8.56
C GLN A 109 -8.54 6.38 -9.22
N LEU A 110 -8.41 6.26 -10.55
CA LEU A 110 -8.94 5.14 -11.32
C LEU A 110 -7.82 4.22 -11.80
N ASP A 111 -6.82 4.76 -12.50
CA ASP A 111 -5.80 3.94 -13.16
C ASP A 111 -4.73 3.39 -12.19
N THR A 112 -4.25 4.24 -11.27
CA THR A 112 -3.11 3.91 -10.39
C THR A 112 -3.29 4.25 -8.90
N PRO A 113 -4.47 4.01 -8.29
CA PRO A 113 -4.75 4.45 -6.92
C PRO A 113 -3.82 3.86 -5.86
N PHE A 114 -3.34 2.63 -6.01
CA PHE A 114 -2.41 2.03 -5.06
C PHE A 114 -1.03 2.69 -5.15
N LEU A 115 -0.49 2.87 -6.35
CA LEU A 115 0.82 3.49 -6.56
C LEU A 115 0.83 4.93 -6.05
N PHE A 116 -0.19 5.71 -6.41
CA PHE A 116 -0.32 7.08 -5.93
C PHE A 116 -0.35 7.13 -4.40
N ASN A 117 -1.25 6.35 -3.77
CA ASN A 117 -1.36 6.33 -2.31
C ASN A 117 -0.08 5.85 -1.64
N LEU A 118 0.63 4.89 -2.23
CA LEU A 118 1.91 4.40 -1.70
C LEU A 118 2.97 5.51 -1.69
N LEU A 119 3.13 6.24 -2.80
CA LEU A 119 4.06 7.36 -2.92
C LEU A 119 3.65 8.54 -2.02
N TYR A 120 2.37 8.91 -2.05
CA TYR A 120 1.81 9.99 -1.24
C TYR A 120 2.02 9.74 0.25
N ASN A 121 1.73 8.52 0.73
CA ASN A 121 1.96 8.15 2.12
C ASN A 121 3.44 8.15 2.48
N LYS A 122 4.32 7.67 1.60
CA LYS A 122 5.78 7.73 1.82
C LYS A 122 6.27 9.17 2.01
N MET A 123 5.86 10.07 1.11
CA MET A 123 6.26 11.48 1.16
C MET A 123 5.69 12.18 2.41
N THR A 124 4.42 11.94 2.73
CA THR A 124 3.73 12.60 3.85
C THR A 124 4.22 12.09 5.21
N ARG A 125 4.49 10.79 5.35
CA ARG A 125 5.06 10.23 6.59
C ARG A 125 6.47 10.74 6.86
N ASN A 126 7.30 10.88 5.82
CA ASN A 126 8.63 11.46 5.96
C ASN A 126 8.58 12.91 6.43
N ARG A 127 7.64 13.71 5.91
CA ARG A 127 7.43 15.09 6.36
C ARG A 127 7.07 15.18 7.84
N LYS A 128 6.13 14.36 8.31
CA LYS A 128 5.75 14.31 9.73
C LYS A 128 6.92 13.90 10.63
N LYS A 129 7.75 12.95 10.19
CA LYS A 129 8.95 12.55 10.93
C LYS A 129 9.96 13.69 11.08
N CYS A 130 10.21 14.47 10.03
CA CYS A 130 11.14 15.61 10.11
C CYS A 130 10.60 16.74 11.01
N GLN A 131 9.28 16.97 11.01
CA GLN A 131 8.67 17.99 11.88
C GLN A 131 8.82 17.61 13.37
N ALA A 132 8.55 16.34 13.72
CA ALA A 132 8.70 15.87 15.10
C ALA A 132 10.15 15.98 15.62
N ILE A 133 11.16 15.77 14.77
CA ILE A 133 12.58 15.91 15.16
C ILE A 133 12.92 17.37 15.50
N ASN A 134 12.42 18.32 14.71
CA ASN A 134 12.65 19.74 14.96
C ASN A 134 11.96 20.21 16.25
N ASP A 135 10.76 19.69 16.54
CA ASP A 135 10.01 20.03 17.76
C ASP A 135 10.65 19.42 19.05
N GLU A 136 11.44 18.35 18.91
CA GLU A 136 12.21 17.73 20.00
C GLU A 136 13.56 18.44 20.24
N GLU A 137 14.26 18.92 19.20
CA GLU A 137 15.52 19.67 19.33
C GLU A 137 15.32 21.07 19.95
N ASP A 138 14.19 21.73 19.70
CA ASP A 138 13.84 23.03 20.32
C ASP A 138 13.38 22.89 21.79
N ASN A 139 13.21 21.66 22.30
CA ASN A 139 12.79 21.36 23.67
C ASN A 139 13.91 20.81 24.56
N ASP A 140 15.19 20.92 24.18
CA ASP A 140 16.29 20.63 25.11
C ASP A 140 16.62 21.86 25.98
N PRO A 141 16.20 21.89 27.27
CA PRO A 141 16.49 23.00 28.17
C PRO A 141 17.97 23.14 28.54
N ASN A 142 18.86 22.24 28.09
CA ASN A 142 20.30 22.28 28.37
C ASN A 142 21.19 22.84 27.25
N SER A 143 20.63 23.22 26.09
CA SER A 143 21.43 23.76 24.97
C SER A 143 22.15 25.11 25.30
N PHE A 144 21.71 25.84 26.33
CA PHE A 144 22.22 27.19 26.66
C PHE A 144 23.15 27.30 27.89
N ARG A 145 23.73 26.21 28.41
CA ARG A 145 24.66 26.29 29.56
C ARG A 145 26.08 25.82 29.25
N GLN A 146 26.72 26.40 28.23
CA GLN A 146 28.18 26.40 28.11
C GLN A 146 28.62 27.71 27.45
N LEU A 147 28.66 28.81 28.21
CA LEU A 147 29.47 30.00 27.96
C LEU A 147 29.25 30.95 29.16
N GLU A 148 29.93 30.66 30.28
CA GLU A 148 30.47 31.62 31.25
C GLU A 148 31.26 30.88 32.34
#